data_AF-A0ABD7HEW2-F1
#
_entry.id   AF-A0ABD7HEW2-F1
#
_cell.length_a   1.000
_cell.length_b   1.000
_cell.length_c   1.000
_cell.angle_alpha   90.00
_cell.angle_beta   90.00
_cell.angle_gamma   90.00
#
_symmetry.space_group_name_H-M   'P 1'
#
loop_
_entity.id
_entity.type
_entity.pdbx_description
1 polymer ?
#
loop_
_entity_poly.entity_id
_entity_poly.type
_entity_poly.pdbx_seq_one_letter_code
_entity_poly.pdbx_strand_id
1 'polypeptide(L)'
;GGSGGSDTAGHGGTGGAGGLLFGAGEDGTTPGGNGGAGGVAGLFGDGGNGGNAGVGTPAGNVGAGGTGGLLLGQDGMTGLT
;
A
#
# COMPACT_ATOMS: atom_id res chain seq x y z
N GLY A 1 4.48 5.12 5.75
CA GLY A 1 3.42 4.19 5.36
C GLY A 1 3.36 3.04 6.34
N GLY A 2 2.16 2.59 6.71
CA GLY A 2 1.95 1.37 7.50
C GLY A 2 1.90 0.14 6.57
N SER A 3 2.35 -1.01 7.05
CA SER A 3 2.27 -2.28 6.32
C SER A 3 0.86 -2.86 6.42
N GLY A 4 0.36 -3.42 5.31
CA GLY A 4 -0.87 -4.19 5.29
C GLY A 4 -0.75 -5.48 6.10
N GLY A 5 -1.72 -5.79 6.96
CA GLY A 5 -1.70 -6.99 7.81
C GLY A 5 -1.98 -8.26 7.00
N SER A 6 -1.26 -9.35 7.31
CA SER A 6 -1.56 -10.68 6.77
C SER A 6 -2.56 -11.39 7.70
N ASP A 7 -3.78 -11.62 7.24
CA ASP A 7 -4.77 -12.35 8.02
C ASP A 7 -4.65 -13.85 7.69
N THR A 8 -4.15 -14.65 8.64
CA THR A 8 -3.93 -16.11 8.48
C THR A 8 -5.22 -16.90 8.29
N ALA A 9 -6.40 -16.27 8.40
CA ALA A 9 -7.72 -16.89 8.35
C ALA A 9 -8.32 -16.99 6.92
N GLY A 10 -7.54 -16.81 5.86
CA GLY A 10 -8.03 -16.94 4.47
C GLY A 10 -8.91 -15.78 4.01
N HIS A 11 -8.89 -14.67 4.75
CA HIS A 11 -9.45 -13.38 4.33
C HIS A 11 -8.24 -12.59 3.81
N GLY A 12 -8.26 -12.13 2.56
CA GLY A 12 -7.11 -11.46 1.93
C GLY A 12 -6.54 -10.36 2.83
N GLY A 13 -5.21 -10.26 2.89
CA GLY A 13 -4.53 -9.30 3.76
C GLY A 13 -5.00 -7.87 3.45
N THR A 14 -5.30 -7.09 4.49
CA THR A 14 -5.71 -5.69 4.30
C THR A 14 -4.57 -4.92 3.63
N GLY A 15 -4.88 -4.15 2.57
CA GLY A 15 -3.91 -3.32 1.85
C GLY A 15 -3.21 -2.33 2.77
N GLY A 16 -1.94 -2.03 2.48
CA GLY A 16 -1.14 -1.11 3.28
C GLY A 16 -1.77 0.28 3.28
N ALA A 17 -1.93 0.87 4.45
CA ALA A 17 -2.40 2.23 4.57
C ALA A 17 -1.51 3.16 3.72
N GLY A 18 -2.15 3.98 2.88
CA GLY A 18 -1.52 5.04 2.10
C GLY A 18 -0.60 5.91 2.95
N GLY A 19 0.40 6.51 2.32
CA GLY A 19 1.24 7.50 2.99
C GLY A 19 0.34 8.57 3.57
N LEU A 20 0.22 8.64 4.90
CA LEU A 20 -0.46 9.74 5.56
C LEU A 20 0.18 11.04 5.06
N LEU A 21 -0.67 12.04 4.81
CA LEU A 21 -0.46 13.38 4.22
C LEU A 21 0.74 14.20 4.74
N PHE A 22 1.57 13.67 5.64
CA PHE A 22 2.77 14.34 6.13
C PHE A 22 3.80 14.46 5.00
N GLY A 23 3.64 15.47 4.16
CA GLY A 23 4.49 15.72 3.00
C GLY A 23 4.17 17.01 2.25
N ALA A 24 2.92 17.49 2.25
CA ALA A 24 2.65 18.86 1.83
C ALA A 24 2.89 19.78 3.05
N GLY A 25 4.15 20.05 3.38
CA GLY A 25 4.46 21.27 4.11
C GLY A 25 3.81 22.44 3.37
N GLU A 26 3.29 23.44 4.09
CA GLU A 26 2.49 24.51 3.50
C GLU A 26 3.25 25.32 2.42
N ASP A 27 4.57 25.08 2.30
CA ASP A 27 5.51 25.69 1.36
C ASP A 27 5.57 25.08 -0.04
N GLY A 28 4.93 23.91 -0.27
CA GLY A 28 4.94 23.27 -1.60
C GLY A 28 6.32 22.78 -2.06
N THR A 29 7.31 22.68 -1.16
CA THR A 29 8.66 22.17 -1.45
C THR A 29 8.98 20.90 -0.67
N THR A 30 8.15 20.57 0.32
CA THR A 30 8.32 19.37 1.11
C THR A 30 7.97 18.14 0.25
N PRO A 31 8.84 17.11 0.21
CA PRO A 31 8.54 15.88 -0.50
C PRO A 31 7.35 15.12 0.12
N GLY A 32 6.57 14.48 -0.75
CA GLY A 32 5.44 13.65 -0.33
C GLY A 32 5.89 12.38 0.39
N GLY A 33 5.12 11.91 1.38
CA GLY A 33 5.40 10.64 2.05
C GLY A 33 5.17 9.43 1.14
N ASN A 34 5.98 8.38 1.26
CA ASN A 34 5.78 7.15 0.48
C ASN A 34 4.53 6.37 0.93
N GLY A 35 3.85 5.76 -0.04
CA GLY A 35 2.79 4.78 0.16
C GLY A 35 3.28 3.50 0.85
N GLY A 36 2.42 2.88 1.66
CA GLY A 36 2.71 1.60 2.30
C GLY A 36 2.58 0.41 1.35
N ALA A 37 3.32 -0.67 1.57
CA ALA A 37 3.16 -1.90 0.79
C ALA A 37 1.86 -2.63 1.16
N GLY A 38 1.21 -3.23 0.15
CA GLY A 38 0.07 -4.11 0.30
C GLY A 38 0.37 -5.36 1.11
N GLY A 39 -0.62 -5.88 1.84
CA GLY A 39 -0.50 -7.11 2.62
C GLY A 39 -0.43 -8.36 1.74
N VAL A 40 0.37 -9.35 2.14
CA VAL A 40 0.43 -10.65 1.46
C VAL A 40 -0.68 -11.56 2.00
N ALA A 41 -1.40 -12.23 1.10
CA ALA A 41 -2.42 -13.21 1.48
C ALA A 41 -1.82 -14.59 1.80
N GLY A 42 -2.56 -15.37 2.61
CA GLY A 42 -2.20 -16.73 2.99
C GLY A 42 -2.48 -17.77 1.91
N LEU A 43 -2.98 -18.96 2.28
CA LEU A 43 -3.26 -20.01 1.29
C LEU A 43 -4.38 -19.63 0.30
N PHE A 44 -5.35 -18.85 0.78
CA PHE A 44 -6.48 -18.29 0.03
C PHE A 44 -6.58 -16.79 0.29
N GLY A 45 -7.14 -16.05 -0.66
CA GLY A 45 -7.40 -14.61 -0.57
C GLY A 45 -6.50 -13.78 -1.49
N ASP A 46 -6.95 -12.57 -1.82
CA ASP A 46 -6.20 -11.64 -2.66
C ASP A 46 -5.18 -10.84 -1.83
N GLY A 47 -4.09 -10.47 -2.47
CA GLY A 47 -3.11 -9.56 -1.91
C GLY A 47 -3.70 -8.16 -1.79
N GLY A 48 -3.34 -7.46 -0.72
CA GLY A 48 -3.82 -6.10 -0.48
C GLY A 48 -3.20 -5.12 -1.49
N ASN A 49 -3.93 -4.08 -1.87
CA ASN A 49 -3.37 -3.02 -2.71
C ASN A 49 -2.29 -2.22 -1.95
N GLY A 50 -1.34 -1.68 -2.71
CA GLY A 50 -0.37 -0.73 -2.21
C GLY A 50 -1.00 0.62 -1.91
N GLY A 51 -0.46 1.31 -0.93
CA GLY A 51 -0.89 2.64 -0.53
C GLY A 51 -0.47 3.72 -1.54
N ASN A 52 -1.28 4.77 -1.66
CA ASN A 52 -0.96 5.90 -2.54
C ASN A 52 0.25 6.69 -2.05
N ALA A 53 0.92 7.35 -2.98
CA ALA A 53 1.90 8.38 -2.67
C ALA A 53 1.25 9.56 -1.94
N GLY A 54 1.98 10.16 -1.01
CA GLY A 54 1.63 11.44 -0.44
C GLY A 54 1.92 12.56 -1.44
N VAL A 55 1.09 13.61 -1.37
CA VAL A 55 1.29 14.84 -2.15
C VAL A 55 2.49 15.61 -1.60
N GLY A 56 3.34 16.13 -2.49
CA GLY A 56 4.51 16.96 -2.18
C GLY A 56 5.35 17.20 -3.43
N THR A 57 6.51 17.85 -3.28
CA THR A 57 7.36 18.25 -4.42
C THR A 57 8.82 17.87 -4.19
N PRO A 58 9.28 16.69 -4.68
CA PRO A 58 8.54 15.73 -5.48
C PRO A 58 7.50 14.94 -4.66
N ALA A 59 6.51 14.36 -5.35
CA ALA A 59 5.56 13.44 -4.72
C ALA A 59 6.29 12.22 -4.15
N GLY A 60 5.66 11.56 -3.18
CA GLY A 60 6.18 10.30 -2.66
C GLY A 60 6.13 9.18 -3.69
N ASN A 61 6.78 8.06 -3.38
CA ASN A 61 6.65 6.84 -4.16
C ASN A 61 5.36 6.10 -3.78
N VAL A 62 4.69 5.51 -4.77
CA VAL A 62 3.54 4.63 -4.54
C VAL A 62 3.97 3.32 -3.87
N GLY A 63 3.08 2.74 -3.07
CA GLY A 63 3.29 1.42 -2.48
C GLY A 63 3.06 0.30 -3.50
N ALA A 64 3.85 -0.77 -3.44
CA ALA A 64 3.59 -1.98 -4.20
C ALA A 64 2.35 -2.71 -3.66
N GLY A 65 1.60 -3.37 -4.54
CA GLY A 65 0.59 -4.34 -4.11
C GLY A 65 1.22 -5.57 -3.45
N GLY A 66 0.45 -6.25 -2.61
CA GLY A 66 0.85 -7.48 -1.96
C GLY A 66 0.53 -8.70 -2.82
N THR A 67 1.20 -9.81 -2.56
CA THR A 67 0.99 -11.06 -3.30
C THR A 67 -0.31 -11.75 -2.88
N GLY A 68 -1.04 -12.28 -3.86
CA GLY A 68 -2.22 -13.12 -3.67
C GLY A 68 -1.90 -14.48 -3.08
N GLY A 69 -2.92 -15.15 -2.56
CA GLY A 69 -2.80 -16.48 -2.00
C GLY A 69 -2.54 -17.55 -3.06
N LEU A 70 -1.77 -18.56 -2.67
CA LEU A 70 -1.19 -19.55 -3.58
C LEU A 70 -2.21 -20.30 -4.46
N LEU A 71 -3.44 -20.52 -3.95
CA LEU A 71 -4.41 -21.39 -4.61
C LEU A 71 -5.42 -20.63 -5.47
N LEU A 72 -5.95 -19.51 -4.97
CA LEU A 72 -7.06 -18.77 -5.60
C LEU A 72 -6.96 -17.25 -5.36
N GLY A 73 -5.76 -16.72 -5.12
CA GLY A 73 -5.57 -15.29 -4.86
C GLY A 73 -4.96 -14.53 -6.04
N GLN A 74 -5.42 -13.30 -6.24
CA GLN A 74 -4.81 -12.33 -7.14
C GLN A 74 -3.85 -11.42 -6.38
N ASP A 75 -2.82 -10.95 -7.07
CA ASP A 75 -1.95 -9.90 -6.54
C ASP A 75 -2.70 -8.58 -6.43
N GLY A 76 -2.34 -7.81 -5.40
CA GLY A 76 -2.82 -6.45 -5.22
C GLY A 76 -2.22 -5.51 -6.26
N MET A 77 -2.95 -4.45 -6.56
CA MET A 77 -2.50 -3.37 -7.43
C MET A 77 -1.53 -2.44 -6.70
N THR A 78 -0.64 -1.79 -7.45
CA THR A 78 0.18 -0.69 -6.93
C THR A 78 -0.69 0.51 -6.55
N GLY A 79 -0.23 1.31 -5.60
CA GLY A 79 -0.88 2.56 -5.22
C GLY A 79 -0.88 3.60 -6.34
N LEU A 80 -1.69 4.65 -6.15
CA LEU A 80 -1.82 5.78 -7.08
C LEU A 80 -0.93 6.95 -6.66
N THR A 81 -0.57 7.80 -7.65
CA THR A 81 0.13 9.08 -7.43
C THR A 81 -0.85 10.20 -7.17
#